data_AF-A0A2J7PK38-F1
#
_entry.id   AF-A0A2J7PK38-F1
#
_cell.length_a   1.000
_cell.length_b   1.000
_cell.length_c   1.000
_cell.angle_alpha   90.00
_cell.angle_beta   90.00
_cell.angle_gamma   90.00
#
_symmetry.space_group_name_H-M   'P 1'
#
loop_
_entity.id
_entity.type
_entity.pdbx_description
1 polymer ?
#
loop_
_entity_poly.entity_id
_entity_poly.type
_entity_poly.pdbx_seq_one_letter_code
_entity_poly.pdbx_strand_id
1 'polypeptide(L)'
;MRNGKATGDDDVPGDVLKLLGEGGLKTLTKLINTIYETGEWPKDFTEVTMIALKKKTKATKCSDHHTICLMAHTAKITAKILKRRIKRKIEDILGEDQFGFRRGKGTRDAIGVMRIIAEQTLEIDEELCVCFIDWQKAFDRVNGTKLMQILKETGERSLISKLYMDQKVRV
;
A
#
# COMPACT_ATOMS: atom_id res chain seq x y z
N MET A 1 6.67 4.42 13.08
CA MET A 1 5.55 5.08 12.34
C MET A 1 5.59 6.59 12.61
N ARG A 2 4.85 7.41 11.85
CA ARG A 2 4.68 8.84 12.22
C ARG A 2 3.82 8.92 13.50
N ASN A 3 4.01 9.97 14.30
CA ASN A 3 3.24 10.19 15.53
C ASN A 3 1.81 10.64 15.22
N GLY A 4 0.90 10.50 16.20
CA GLY A 4 -0.46 11.05 16.13
C GLY A 4 -1.32 10.40 15.03
N LYS A 5 -1.11 9.10 14.78
CA LYS A 5 -1.94 8.34 13.85
C LYS A 5 -3.08 7.65 14.61
N ALA A 6 -4.24 7.62 13.98
CA ALA A 6 -5.40 6.88 14.49
C ALA A 6 -5.07 5.39 14.67
N THR A 7 -5.56 4.84 15.77
CA THR A 7 -5.44 3.44 16.18
C THR A 7 -6.25 2.53 15.28
N GLY A 8 -5.99 1.21 15.36
CA GLY A 8 -6.98 0.24 14.91
C GLY A 8 -7.94 -0.07 16.06
N ASP A 9 -8.67 -1.16 15.91
CA ASP A 9 -9.62 -1.70 16.90
C ASP A 9 -8.95 -2.11 18.22
N ASP A 10 -7.62 -2.26 18.20
CA ASP A 10 -6.81 -2.55 19.39
C ASP A 10 -6.66 -1.35 20.33
N ASP A 11 -7.02 -0.15 19.88
CA ASP A 11 -6.84 1.12 20.59
C ASP A 11 -5.41 1.36 21.10
N VAL A 12 -4.42 0.69 20.49
CA VAL A 12 -3.00 0.83 20.85
C VAL A 12 -2.35 1.88 19.97
N PRO A 13 -1.99 3.08 20.48
CA PRO A 13 -1.35 4.11 19.66
C PRO A 13 0.02 3.65 19.16
N GLY A 14 0.33 3.99 17.91
CA GLY A 14 1.63 3.68 17.32
C GLY A 14 2.82 4.35 18.01
N ASP A 15 2.56 5.35 18.86
CA ASP A 15 3.56 6.01 19.70
C ASP A 15 3.93 5.18 20.94
N VAL A 16 2.99 4.42 21.51
CA VAL A 16 3.28 3.46 22.59
C VAL A 16 4.26 2.40 22.11
N LEU A 17 4.13 1.93 20.87
CA LEU A 17 5.04 0.95 20.28
C LEU A 17 6.50 1.44 20.20
N LYS A 18 6.75 2.76 20.24
CA LYS A 18 8.10 3.33 20.27
C LYS A 18 8.70 3.37 21.67
N LEU A 19 7.86 3.28 22.70
CA LEU A 19 8.21 3.37 24.11
C LEU A 19 8.34 1.98 24.78
N LEU A 20 8.20 0.89 24.02
CA LEU A 20 8.21 -0.49 24.50
C LEU A 20 9.51 -0.94 25.19
N GLY A 21 10.59 -0.16 25.09
CA GLY A 21 11.91 -0.54 25.56
C GLY A 21 12.46 -1.80 24.86
N GLU A 22 13.57 -2.33 25.35
CA GLU A 22 14.23 -3.49 24.74
C GLU A 22 13.39 -4.76 24.85
N GLY A 23 12.78 -4.99 26.03
CA GLY A 23 11.94 -6.17 26.29
C GLY A 23 10.73 -6.24 25.35
N GLY A 24 9.98 -5.14 25.21
CA GLY A 24 8.84 -5.11 24.31
C GLY A 24 9.24 -5.18 22.83
N LEU A 25 10.39 -4.63 22.45
CA LEU A 25 10.92 -4.78 21.09
C LEU A 25 11.28 -6.24 20.78
N LYS A 26 11.88 -6.97 21.73
CA LYS A 26 12.15 -8.41 21.60
C LYS A 26 10.87 -9.21 21.44
N THR A 27 9.83 -8.92 22.23
CA THR A 27 8.52 -9.57 22.12
C THR A 27 7.85 -9.29 20.77
N LEU A 28 7.85 -8.03 20.32
CA LEU A 28 7.27 -7.67 19.02
C LEU A 28 8.03 -8.33 17.86
N THR A 29 9.36 -8.38 17.94
CA THR A 29 10.21 -9.05 16.95
C THR A 29 9.92 -10.55 16.90
N LYS A 30 9.80 -11.20 18.07
CA LYS A 30 9.42 -12.62 18.17
C LYS A 30 8.06 -12.88 17.51
N LEU A 31 7.06 -12.05 17.81
CA LEU A 31 5.73 -12.15 17.20
C LEU A 31 5.79 -12.04 15.67
N ILE A 32 6.49 -11.03 15.14
CA ILE A 32 6.62 -10.82 13.70
C ILE A 32 7.34 -12.00 13.03
N ASN A 33 8.38 -12.55 13.66
CA ASN A 33 9.07 -13.73 13.14
C ASN A 33 8.18 -14.97 13.15
N THR A 34 7.39 -15.19 14.20
CA THR A 34 6.41 -16.28 14.24
C THR A 34 5.37 -16.14 13.12
N ILE A 35 4.86 -14.93 12.88
CA ILE A 35 3.96 -14.67 11.73
C ILE A 35 4.66 -15.04 10.43
N TYR A 36 5.92 -14.61 10.27
CA TYR A 36 6.70 -14.86 9.06
C TYR A 36 6.93 -16.35 8.79
N GLU A 37 7.29 -17.12 9.81
CA GLU A 37 7.61 -18.55 9.72
C GLU A 37 6.36 -19.41 9.50
N THR A 38 5.28 -19.11 10.24
CA THR A 38 4.03 -19.89 10.18
C THR A 38 3.11 -19.45 9.03
N GLY A 39 3.25 -18.21 8.59
CA GLY A 39 2.29 -17.55 7.71
C GLY A 39 1.00 -17.14 8.41
N GLU A 40 0.81 -17.44 9.69
CA GLU A 40 -0.44 -17.18 10.41
C GLU A 40 -0.45 -15.78 11.01
N TRP A 41 -1.49 -15.02 10.70
CA TRP A 41 -1.69 -13.68 11.25
C TRP A 41 -2.58 -13.76 12.51
N PRO A 42 -2.25 -13.02 13.58
CA PRO A 42 -3.18 -12.83 14.69
C PRO A 42 -4.51 -12.26 14.17
N LYS A 43 -5.61 -12.72 14.75
CA LYS A 43 -6.96 -12.28 14.37
C LYS A 43 -7.10 -10.75 14.40
N ASP A 44 -6.58 -10.11 15.44
CA ASP A 44 -6.62 -8.65 15.59
C ASP A 44 -5.83 -7.90 14.51
N PHE A 45 -4.96 -8.59 13.76
CA PHE A 45 -4.19 -7.99 12.67
C PHE A 45 -4.92 -8.08 11.32
N THR A 46 -5.87 -9.01 11.19
CA THR A 46 -6.69 -9.20 9.98
C THR A 46 -8.08 -8.56 10.11
N GLU A 47 -8.49 -8.17 11.30
CA GLU A 47 -9.68 -7.36 11.53
C GLU A 47 -9.37 -5.86 11.35
N VAL A 48 -10.23 -5.16 10.61
CA VAL A 48 -10.08 -3.73 10.35
C VAL A 48 -11.39 -2.97 10.52
N THR A 49 -11.32 -1.81 11.16
CA THR A 49 -12.42 -0.83 11.15
C THR A 49 -12.42 -0.04 9.86
N MET A 50 -13.56 -0.02 9.17
CA MET A 50 -13.74 0.74 7.95
C MET A 50 -14.40 2.09 8.22
N ILE A 51 -13.75 3.19 7.84
CA ILE A 51 -14.26 4.54 7.98
C ILE A 51 -14.50 5.16 6.61
N ALA A 52 -15.66 5.80 6.44
CA ALA A 52 -15.97 6.59 5.25
C ALA A 52 -15.67 8.08 5.47
N LEU A 53 -14.69 8.61 4.75
CA LEU A 53 -14.37 10.05 4.72
C LEU A 53 -15.05 10.72 3.53
N LYS A 54 -15.63 11.90 3.72
CA LYS A 54 -16.25 12.65 2.62
C LYS A 54 -15.19 13.11 1.61
N LYS A 55 -15.34 12.75 0.33
CA LYS A 55 -14.55 13.30 -0.79
C LYS A 55 -15.04 14.69 -1.20
N LYS A 56 -16.33 14.96 -1.01
CA LYS A 56 -17.02 16.20 -1.40
C LYS A 56 -17.81 16.75 -0.21
N THR A 57 -17.99 18.08 -0.16
CA THR A 57 -18.69 18.77 0.95
C THR A 57 -20.11 18.26 1.18
N LYS A 58 -20.86 17.95 0.11
CA LYS A 58 -22.24 17.40 0.14
C LYS A 58 -22.28 15.94 -0.31
N ALA A 59 -21.45 15.09 0.28
CA ALA A 59 -21.41 13.67 -0.04
C ALA A 59 -22.70 12.96 0.42
N THR A 60 -23.44 12.37 -0.53
CA THR A 60 -24.68 11.62 -0.26
C THR A 60 -24.64 10.20 -0.78
N LYS A 61 -23.82 9.91 -1.81
CA LYS A 61 -23.63 8.56 -2.36
C LYS A 61 -22.38 7.90 -1.76
N CYS A 62 -22.34 6.57 -1.73
CA CYS A 62 -21.16 5.82 -1.30
C CYS A 62 -19.91 6.19 -2.11
N SER A 63 -20.06 6.45 -3.42
CA SER A 63 -18.97 6.88 -4.31
C SER A 63 -18.42 8.27 -4.01
N ASP A 64 -19.13 9.08 -3.22
CA ASP A 64 -18.66 10.40 -2.77
C ASP A 64 -17.83 10.31 -1.48
N HIS A 65 -17.54 9.09 -1.01
CA HIS A 65 -16.71 8.84 0.16
C HIS A 65 -15.43 8.10 -0.24
N HIS A 66 -14.34 8.44 0.45
CA HIS A 66 -13.12 7.66 0.51
C HIS A 66 -13.22 6.69 1.68
N THR A 67 -13.21 5.41 1.38
CA THR A 67 -13.15 4.37 2.39
C THR A 67 -11.71 4.19 2.87
N ILE A 68 -11.50 4.19 4.17
CA ILE A 68 -10.19 3.94 4.81
C ILE A 68 -10.35 2.79 5.79
N CYS A 69 -9.46 1.80 5.69
CA CYS A 69 -9.36 0.72 6.68
C CYS A 69 -8.32 1.08 7.75
N LEU A 70 -8.75 1.15 9.01
CA LEU A 70 -7.89 1.27 10.17
C LEU A 70 -7.47 -0.13 10.62
N MET A 71 -6.17 -0.38 10.54
CA MET A 71 -5.54 -1.63 10.95
C MET A 71 -4.67 -1.41 12.18
N ALA A 72 -4.55 -2.43 13.03
CA ALA A 72 -3.62 -2.48 14.15
C ALA A 72 -2.22 -1.96 13.77
N HIS A 73 -1.62 -1.18 14.66
CA HIS A 73 -0.33 -0.53 14.37
C HIS A 73 0.81 -1.54 14.22
N THR A 74 0.77 -2.62 14.98
CA THR A 74 1.67 -3.78 14.86
C THR A 74 1.54 -4.47 13.51
N ALA A 75 0.32 -4.72 13.01
CA ALA A 75 0.09 -5.25 11.68
C ALA A 75 0.63 -4.34 10.56
N LYS A 76 0.46 -3.01 10.70
CA LYS A 76 1.07 -2.01 9.80
C LYS A 76 2.60 -2.08 9.79
N ILE A 77 3.24 -2.38 10.93
CA ILE A 77 4.69 -2.59 11.01
C ILE A 77 5.09 -3.82 10.20
N THR A 78 4.41 -4.96 10.40
CA THR A 78 4.65 -6.19 9.64
C THR A 78 4.48 -5.95 8.13
N ALA A 79 3.36 -5.35 7.71
CA ALA A 79 3.11 -5.01 6.31
C ALA A 79 4.20 -4.08 5.73
N LYS A 80 4.74 -3.15 6.52
CA LYS A 80 5.85 -2.28 6.11
C LYS A 80 7.16 -3.06 5.92
N ILE A 81 7.43 -4.07 6.74
CA ILE A 81 8.58 -4.97 6.57
C ILE A 81 8.42 -5.76 5.27
N LEU A 82 7.26 -6.38 5.04
CA LEU A 82 6.96 -7.13 3.80
C LEU A 82 7.11 -6.23 2.57
N LYS A 83 6.53 -5.03 2.60
CA LYS A 83 6.67 -4.04 1.52
C LYS A 83 8.13 -3.75 1.21
N ARG A 84 9.00 -3.59 2.22
CA ARG A 84 10.43 -3.34 2.01
C ARG A 84 11.14 -4.54 1.37
N ARG A 85 10.77 -5.76 1.75
CA ARG A 85 11.35 -6.99 1.18
C ARG A 85 10.95 -7.16 -0.28
N ILE A 86 9.66 -6.99 -0.60
CA ILE A 86 9.13 -7.06 -1.96
C ILE A 86 9.73 -5.98 -2.83
N LYS A 87 9.77 -4.75 -2.33
CA LYS A 87 10.32 -3.61 -3.07
C LYS A 87 11.73 -3.89 -3.59
N ARG A 88 12.61 -4.49 -2.77
CA ARG A 88 13.97 -4.85 -3.20
C ARG A 88 14.01 -5.82 -4.36
N LYS A 89 13.00 -6.67 -4.54
CA LYS A 89 12.94 -7.66 -5.62
C LYS A 89 12.32 -7.12 -6.90
N ILE A 90 11.36 -6.20 -6.78
CA ILE A 90 10.63 -5.68 -7.93
C ILE A 90 11.24 -4.40 -8.51
N GLU A 91 12.15 -3.73 -7.80
CA GLU A 91 12.71 -2.45 -8.27
C GLU A 91 13.43 -2.60 -9.62
N ASP A 92 14.07 -3.75 -9.86
CA ASP A 92 14.77 -4.07 -11.12
C ASP A 92 13.80 -4.54 -12.22
N ILE A 93 12.57 -4.90 -11.87
CA ILE A 93 11.52 -5.34 -12.79
C ILE A 93 10.67 -4.15 -13.26
N LEU A 94 10.56 -3.11 -12.44
CA LEU A 94 9.76 -1.93 -12.73
C LEU A 94 10.44 -1.04 -13.77
N GLY A 95 9.71 -0.76 -14.85
CA GLY A 95 10.13 0.15 -15.92
C GLY A 95 10.55 1.54 -15.43
N GLU A 96 11.41 2.19 -16.21
CA GLU A 96 11.88 3.54 -15.90
C GLU A 96 10.78 4.60 -16.04
N ASP A 97 9.77 4.30 -16.85
CA ASP A 97 8.55 5.06 -17.09
C ASP A 97 7.52 4.98 -15.95
N GLN A 98 7.72 4.09 -14.96
CA GLN A 98 6.88 4.05 -13.76
C GLN A 98 7.31 5.14 -12.75
N PHE A 99 6.54 6.21 -12.63
CA PHE A 99 6.82 7.28 -11.66
C PHE A 99 6.11 7.08 -10.32
N GLY A 100 4.89 6.53 -10.34
CA GLY A 100 4.06 6.36 -9.16
C GLY A 100 4.63 5.35 -8.16
N PHE A 101 4.57 5.69 -6.87
CA PHE A 101 5.02 4.87 -5.74
C PHE A 101 6.51 4.46 -5.73
N ARG A 102 7.34 5.04 -6.61
CA ARG A 102 8.79 4.83 -6.64
C ARG A 102 9.54 5.85 -5.78
N ARG A 103 10.73 5.48 -5.31
CA ARG A 103 11.57 6.38 -4.52
C ARG A 103 12.36 7.26 -5.48
N GLY A 104 12.37 8.58 -5.24
CA GLY A 104 13.13 9.52 -6.08
C GLY A 104 12.47 9.81 -7.43
N LYS A 105 11.25 9.32 -7.66
CA LYS A 105 10.41 9.67 -8.81
C LYS A 105 9.09 10.25 -8.30
N GLY A 106 8.55 11.23 -9.00
CA GLY A 106 7.29 11.86 -8.67
C GLY A 106 6.60 12.47 -9.88
N THR A 107 5.47 13.14 -9.63
CA THR A 107 4.65 13.74 -10.67
C THR A 107 5.39 14.79 -11.50
N ARG A 108 6.34 15.51 -10.88
CA ARG A 108 7.17 16.50 -11.59
C ARG A 108 8.04 15.86 -12.67
N ASP A 109 8.61 14.69 -12.39
CA ASP A 109 9.45 13.96 -13.35
C ASP A 109 8.60 13.46 -14.52
N ALA A 110 7.40 12.92 -14.23
CA ALA A 110 6.45 12.49 -15.25
C ALA A 110 6.01 13.63 -16.18
N ILE A 111 5.68 14.80 -15.60
CA ILE A 111 5.33 16.01 -16.36
C ILE A 111 6.54 16.48 -17.18
N GLY A 112 7.74 16.44 -16.61
CA GLY A 112 8.97 16.81 -17.31
C GLY A 112 9.22 15.95 -18.55
N VAL A 113 9.10 14.63 -18.42
CA VAL A 113 9.23 13.70 -19.56
C VAL A 113 8.18 13.97 -20.62
N MET A 114 6.91 14.15 -20.23
CA MET A 114 5.83 14.48 -21.18
C MET A 114 6.09 15.81 -21.90
N ARG A 115 6.63 16.80 -21.20
CA ARG A 115 6.99 18.10 -21.77
C ARG A 115 8.11 17.98 -22.80
N ILE A 116 9.16 17.21 -22.50
CA ILE A 116 10.27 16.96 -23.44
C ILE A 116 9.76 16.27 -24.70
N ILE A 117 8.92 15.24 -24.56
CA ILE A 117 8.32 14.55 -25.71
C ILE A 117 7.51 15.54 -26.56
N ALA A 118 6.68 16.37 -25.92
CA ALA A 118 5.90 17.38 -26.64
C ALA A 118 6.75 18.41 -27.36
N GLU A 119 7.79 18.94 -26.73
CA GLU A 119 8.71 19.91 -27.35
C GLU A 119 9.41 19.29 -28.56
N GLN A 120 9.95 18.07 -28.42
CA GLN A 120 10.68 17.39 -29.50
C GLN A 120 9.78 17.04 -30.69
N THR A 121 8.54 16.62 -30.47
CA THR A 121 7.60 16.32 -31.57
C THR A 121 7.19 17.59 -32.31
N LEU A 122 6.97 18.70 -31.59
CA LEU A 122 6.63 19.98 -32.21
C LEU A 122 7.83 20.59 -32.96
N GLU A 123 9.06 20.38 -32.49
CA GLU A 123 10.28 20.87 -33.18
C GLU A 123 10.48 20.25 -34.57
N ILE A 124 9.99 19.03 -34.79
CA ILE A 124 10.07 18.35 -36.10
C ILE A 124 8.79 18.52 -36.94
N ASP A 125 7.90 19.44 -36.54
CA ASP A 125 6.63 19.76 -37.22
C ASP A 125 5.68 18.55 -37.38
N GLU A 126 5.73 17.62 -36.42
CA GLU A 126 4.85 16.45 -36.36
C GLU A 126 3.70 16.66 -35.37
N GLU A 127 2.58 15.97 -35.59
CA GLU A 127 1.42 16.03 -34.69
C GLU A 127 1.61 15.10 -33.47
N LEU A 128 1.47 15.66 -32.26
CA LEU A 128 1.43 14.87 -31.02
C LEU A 128 -0.01 14.65 -30.55
N CYS A 129 -0.39 13.39 -30.38
CA CYS A 129 -1.62 13.00 -29.68
C CYS A 129 -1.28 12.32 -28.34
N VAL A 130 -1.92 12.76 -27.25
CA VAL A 130 -1.73 12.20 -25.90
C VAL A 130 -3.03 11.59 -25.39
N CYS A 131 -2.96 10.32 -24.99
CA CYS A 131 -4.09 9.59 -24.42
C CYS A 131 -3.92 9.39 -22.91
N PHE A 132 -4.89 9.84 -22.12
CA PHE A 132 -4.91 9.66 -20.67
C PHE A 132 -5.82 8.49 -20.30
N ILE A 133 -5.26 7.46 -19.69
CA ILE A 133 -5.98 6.26 -19.24
C ILE A 133 -6.01 6.26 -17.71
N ASP A 134 -7.20 6.16 -17.12
CA ASP A 134 -7.39 6.04 -15.68
C ASP A 134 -8.23 4.80 -15.33
N TRP A 135 -7.80 4.08 -14.29
CA TRP A 135 -8.46 2.85 -13.86
C TRP A 135 -9.51 3.15 -12.79
N GLN A 136 -10.77 2.83 -13.08
CA GLN A 136 -11.84 2.95 -12.10
C GLN A 136 -11.63 1.96 -10.94
N LYS A 137 -11.51 2.49 -9.70
CA LYS A 137 -11.37 1.69 -8.47
C LYS A 137 -10.18 0.71 -8.52
N ALA A 138 -9.00 1.21 -8.89
CA ALA A 138 -7.81 0.40 -9.13
C ALA A 138 -7.45 -0.57 -7.99
N PHE A 139 -7.65 -0.20 -6.72
CA PHE A 139 -7.37 -1.08 -5.56
C PHE A 139 -8.48 -2.11 -5.29
N ASP A 140 -9.74 -1.74 -5.52
CA ASP A 140 -10.89 -2.63 -5.24
C ASP A 140 -11.10 -3.68 -6.33
N ARG A 141 -10.62 -3.41 -7.55
CA ARG A 141 -10.82 -4.26 -8.73
C ARG A 141 -9.61 -5.11 -9.12
N VAL A 142 -8.59 -5.19 -8.26
CA VAL A 142 -7.43 -6.05 -8.51
C VAL A 142 -7.87 -7.52 -8.51
N ASN A 143 -7.48 -8.28 -9.53
CA ASN A 143 -7.67 -9.72 -9.53
C ASN A 143 -6.67 -10.38 -8.56
N GLY A 144 -7.16 -10.82 -7.40
CA GLY A 144 -6.34 -11.41 -6.34
C GLY A 144 -5.55 -12.65 -6.79
N THR A 145 -6.15 -13.52 -7.60
CA THR A 145 -5.47 -14.71 -8.14
C THR A 145 -4.26 -14.34 -9.01
N LYS A 146 -4.44 -13.39 -9.94
CA LYS A 146 -3.35 -12.89 -10.78
C LYS A 146 -2.27 -12.19 -9.95
N LEU A 147 -2.66 -11.39 -8.95
CA LEU A 147 -1.71 -10.75 -8.05
C LEU A 147 -0.86 -11.79 -7.29
N MET A 148 -1.48 -12.86 -6.76
CA MET A 148 -0.74 -13.94 -6.09
C MET A 148 0.19 -14.71 -7.03
N GLN A 149 -0.15 -14.82 -8.31
CA GLN A 149 0.72 -15.41 -9.32
C GLN A 149 1.97 -14.54 -9.55
N ILE A 150 1.79 -13.22 -9.72
CA ILE A 150 2.90 -12.27 -9.87
C ILE A 150 3.80 -12.26 -8.63
N LEU A 151 3.20 -12.33 -7.43
CA LEU A 151 3.96 -12.32 -6.18
C LEU A 151 4.70 -13.63 -5.88
N LYS A 152 4.52 -14.70 -6.67
CA LYS A 152 5.14 -16.01 -6.42
C LYS A 152 6.67 -15.90 -6.34
N GLU A 153 7.29 -15.09 -7.20
CA GLU A 153 8.74 -14.92 -7.27
C GLU A 153 9.29 -14.04 -6.14
N THR A 154 8.42 -13.28 -5.46
CA THR A 154 8.84 -12.42 -4.35
C THR A 154 9.11 -13.21 -3.06
N GLY A 155 8.66 -14.46 -2.95
CA GLY A 155 8.79 -15.29 -1.74
C GLY A 155 7.92 -14.84 -0.55
N GLU A 156 7.14 -13.77 -0.71
CA GLU A 156 6.29 -13.17 0.33
C GLU A 156 4.80 -13.51 0.12
N ARG A 157 4.50 -14.37 -0.86
CA ARG A 157 3.14 -14.69 -1.33
C ARG A 157 2.23 -15.21 -0.22
N SER A 158 2.70 -16.17 0.58
CA SER A 158 1.88 -16.81 1.62
C SER A 158 1.36 -15.81 2.65
N LEU A 159 2.23 -14.90 3.08
CA LEU A 159 1.93 -13.86 4.07
C LEU A 159 0.94 -12.84 3.54
N ILE A 160 1.13 -12.38 2.29
CA ILE A 160 0.22 -11.42 1.66
C ILE A 160 -1.14 -12.07 1.39
N SER A 161 -1.15 -13.29 0.87
CA SER A 161 -2.40 -13.99 0.55
C SER A 161 -3.29 -14.07 1.78
N LYS A 162 -2.76 -14.52 2.93
CA LYS A 162 -3.54 -14.61 4.16
C LYS A 162 -3.97 -13.24 4.69
N LEU A 163 -3.06 -12.25 4.69
CA LEU A 163 -3.41 -10.90 5.16
C LEU A 163 -4.57 -10.27 4.39
N TYR A 164 -4.61 -10.43 3.05
CA TYR A 164 -5.61 -9.77 2.20
C TYR A 164 -6.85 -10.63 1.94
N MET A 165 -6.72 -11.96 1.89
CA MET A 165 -7.86 -12.86 1.64
C MET A 165 -8.65 -13.16 2.92
N ASP A 166 -7.99 -13.17 4.08
CA ASP A 166 -8.64 -13.46 5.37
C ASP A 166 -9.05 -12.17 6.11
N GLN A 167 -8.92 -11.02 5.46
CA GLN A 167 -9.26 -9.74 6.06
C GLN A 167 -10.76 -9.65 6.35
N LYS A 168 -11.12 -9.29 7.58
CA LYS A 168 -12.50 -9.11 8.00
C LYS A 168 -12.76 -7.65 8.31
N VAL A 169 -13.76 -7.08 7.65
CA VAL A 169 -14.18 -5.70 7.89
C VAL A 169 -15.19 -5.69 9.03
N ARG A 170 -14.91 -4.88 10.05
CA ARG A 170 -15.89 -4.46 11.04
C ARG A 170 -16.43 -3.10 10.61
N VAL A 171 -17.76 -3.01 10.54
CA VAL A 171 -18.51 -1.81 10.15
C VAL A 171 -19.05 -1.15 11.40
#